data_AF-A0A3C0VAG3-F1
#
_entry.id   AF-A0A3C0VAG3-F1
#
_cell.length_a   1.000
_cell.length_b   1.000
_cell.length_c   1.000
_cell.angle_alpha   90.00
_cell.angle_beta   90.00
_cell.angle_gamma   90.00
#
_symmetry.space_group_name_H-M   'P 1'
#
loop_
_entity.id
_entity.type
_entity.pdbx_description
1 polymer ?
#
loop_
_entity_poly.entity_id
_entity_poly.type
_entity_poly.pdbx_seq_one_letter_code
_entity_poly.pdbx_strand_id
1 'polypeptide(L)'
;MNTNDCSIIEPLLGAYLDGELPRPAAERLDVHLAACEGCRAVLGELAETDRLLGADPIPMPTDREWAAVEWRLLARTRSVFAGRLVRTCALAAAAAVLLGALAWLAVQVFPSGGSTESPGGYTAQSGTTSGGDEEPLGISVEHGERF
;
A
#
# COMPACT_ATOMS: atom_id res chain seq x y z
N MET A 1 36.61 -19.37 -29.33
CA MET A 1 35.53 -19.06 -28.37
C MET A 1 35.55 -17.56 -28.12
N ASN A 2 34.41 -16.89 -28.32
CA ASN A 2 34.35 -15.45 -28.48
C ASN A 2 34.28 -14.75 -27.11
N THR A 3 35.09 -13.71 -26.95
CA THR A 3 35.07 -12.74 -25.85
C THR A 3 33.68 -12.14 -25.56
N ASN A 4 32.73 -12.24 -26.50
CA ASN A 4 31.36 -11.77 -26.35
C ASN A 4 30.53 -12.57 -25.33
N ASP A 5 30.87 -13.83 -25.06
CA ASP A 5 30.11 -14.60 -24.06
C ASP A 5 30.51 -14.20 -22.63
N CYS A 6 31.76 -13.77 -22.43
CA CYS A 6 32.28 -13.40 -21.10
C CYS A 6 31.49 -12.26 -20.45
N SER A 7 31.09 -11.24 -21.22
CA SER A 7 30.34 -10.09 -20.68
C SER A 7 28.94 -10.47 -20.19
N ILE A 8 28.40 -11.59 -20.66
CA ILE A 8 27.12 -12.16 -20.21
C ILE A 8 27.32 -13.12 -19.03
N ILE A 9 28.42 -13.88 -19.02
CA ILE A 9 28.71 -14.87 -17.99
C ILE A 9 29.22 -14.25 -16.69
N GLU A 10 30.13 -13.28 -16.78
CA GLU A 10 30.83 -12.71 -15.62
C GLU A 10 29.89 -12.21 -14.51
N PRO A 11 28.78 -11.48 -14.81
CA PRO A 11 27.83 -11.05 -13.79
C PRO A 11 27.08 -12.20 -13.10
N LEU A 12 27.06 -13.40 -13.70
CA LEU A 12 26.36 -14.59 -13.18
C LEU A 12 27.24 -15.47 -12.30
N LEU A 13 28.56 -15.22 -12.23
CA LEU A 13 29.49 -16.07 -11.51
C LEU A 13 29.24 -16.08 -9.99
N GLY A 14 28.81 -14.96 -9.40
CA GLY A 14 28.42 -14.91 -7.98
C GLY A 14 27.22 -15.80 -7.67
N ALA A 15 26.12 -15.62 -8.41
CA ALA A 15 24.93 -16.47 -8.27
C ALA A 15 25.21 -17.95 -8.58
N TYR A 16 26.18 -18.24 -9.45
CA TYR A 16 26.65 -19.61 -9.69
C TYR A 16 27.38 -20.17 -8.47
N LEU A 17 28.29 -19.39 -7.86
CA LEU A 17 29.02 -19.76 -6.64
C LEU A 17 28.05 -20.03 -5.48
N ASP A 18 27.02 -19.21 -5.33
CA ASP A 18 25.99 -19.33 -4.29
C ASP A 18 24.96 -20.45 -4.57
N GLY A 19 24.98 -21.05 -5.76
CA GLY A 19 24.04 -22.09 -6.17
C GLY A 19 22.62 -21.57 -6.48
N GLU A 20 22.47 -20.27 -6.74
CA GLU A 20 21.19 -19.60 -6.99
C GLU A 20 20.74 -19.67 -8.46
N LEU A 21 21.61 -20.13 -9.37
CA LEU A 21 21.25 -20.24 -10.78
C LEU A 21 20.32 -21.43 -11.06
N PRO A 22 19.27 -21.25 -11.90
CA PRO A 22 18.51 -22.37 -12.43
C PRO A 22 19.41 -23.35 -13.18
N ARG A 23 19.12 -24.66 -13.06
CA ARG A 23 19.94 -25.72 -13.65
C ARG A 23 20.34 -25.51 -15.12
N PRO A 24 19.45 -25.10 -16.05
CA PRO A 24 19.85 -24.85 -17.44
C PRO A 24 20.79 -23.64 -17.63
N ALA A 25 20.81 -22.70 -16.69
CA ALA A 25 21.75 -21.59 -16.69
C ALA A 25 23.13 -22.03 -16.16
N ALA A 26 23.15 -22.82 -15.08
CA ALA A 26 24.37 -23.40 -14.54
C ALA A 26 25.11 -24.29 -15.57
N GLU A 27 24.38 -25.18 -16.26
CA GLU A 27 24.96 -26.06 -17.28
C GLU A 27 25.59 -25.27 -18.45
N ARG A 28 25.01 -24.13 -18.84
CA ARG A 28 25.61 -23.24 -19.85
C ARG A 28 26.88 -22.57 -19.33
N LEU A 29 26.91 -22.18 -18.05
CA LEU A 29 28.09 -21.65 -17.40
C LEU A 29 29.21 -22.69 -17.35
N ASP A 30 28.90 -23.95 -17.02
CA ASP A 30 29.88 -25.04 -16.97
C ASP A 30 30.60 -25.22 -18.31
N VAL A 31 29.84 -25.20 -19.42
CA VAL A 31 30.41 -25.26 -20.78
C VAL A 31 31.34 -24.08 -21.06
N HIS A 32 30.96 -22.87 -20.63
CA HIS A 32 31.81 -21.69 -20.82
C HIS A 32 33.08 -21.75 -19.95
N LEU A 33 32.95 -22.13 -18.68
CA LEU A 33 34.06 -22.25 -17.73
C LEU A 33 35.07 -23.33 -18.16
N ALA A 34 34.60 -24.41 -18.81
CA ALA A 34 35.48 -25.41 -19.41
C ALA A 34 36.38 -24.85 -20.53
N ALA A 35 35.96 -23.75 -21.19
CA ALA A 35 36.67 -23.18 -22.34
C ALA A 35 37.33 -21.81 -22.07
N CYS A 36 36.96 -21.11 -20.99
CA CYS A 36 37.42 -19.76 -20.71
C CYS A 36 38.24 -19.68 -19.42
N GLU A 37 39.54 -19.39 -19.53
CA GLU A 37 40.42 -19.27 -18.36
C GLU A 37 40.14 -17.99 -17.56
N GLY A 38 39.76 -16.90 -18.23
CA GLY A 38 39.46 -15.62 -17.58
C GLY A 38 38.28 -15.72 -16.62
N CYS A 39 37.15 -16.30 -17.06
CA CYS A 39 36.00 -16.50 -16.19
C CYS A 39 36.27 -17.51 -15.06
N ARG A 40 37.15 -18.51 -15.28
CA ARG A 40 37.62 -19.40 -14.20
C ARG A 40 38.45 -18.66 -13.16
N ALA A 41 39.31 -17.73 -13.58
CA ALA A 41 40.10 -16.91 -12.67
C ALA A 41 39.21 -16.03 -11.81
N VAL A 42 38.23 -15.32 -12.42
CA VAL A 42 37.26 -14.49 -11.70
C VAL A 42 36.45 -15.33 -10.70
N LEU A 43 35.95 -16.50 -11.11
CA LEU A 43 35.24 -17.40 -10.20
C LEU A 43 36.11 -17.84 -9.01
N GLY A 44 37.40 -18.10 -9.26
CA GLY A 44 38.38 -18.41 -8.21
C GLY A 44 38.62 -17.25 -7.23
N GLU A 45 38.70 -16.01 -7.73
CA GLU A 45 38.82 -14.81 -6.90
C GLU A 45 37.58 -14.59 -6.01
N LEU A 46 36.38 -14.82 -6.56
CA LEU A 46 35.13 -14.76 -5.80
C LEU A 46 35.09 -15.84 -4.71
N ALA A 47 35.44 -17.09 -5.05
CA ALA A 47 35.48 -18.19 -4.09
C ALA A 47 36.50 -17.97 -2.98
N GLU A 48 37.66 -17.41 -3.29
CA GLU A 48 38.66 -17.05 -2.28
C GLU A 48 38.18 -15.92 -1.38
N THR A 49 37.49 -14.92 -1.94
CA THR A 49 36.88 -13.83 -1.16
C THR A 49 35.82 -14.38 -0.19
N ASP A 50 34.93 -15.25 -0.68
CA ASP A 50 33.92 -15.91 0.15
C ASP A 50 34.56 -16.72 1.28
N ARG A 51 35.61 -17.50 0.97
CA ARG A 51 36.37 -18.27 1.96
C ARG A 51 37.00 -17.38 3.03
N LEU A 52 37.58 -16.23 2.65
CA LEU A 52 38.20 -15.29 3.58
C LEU A 52 37.16 -14.62 4.48
N LEU A 53 35.97 -14.31 3.96
CA LEU A 53 34.88 -13.72 4.73
C LEU A 53 34.17 -14.75 5.63
N GLY A 54 34.03 -15.99 5.18
CA GLY A 54 33.40 -17.09 5.92
C GLY A 54 34.30 -17.73 6.98
N ALA A 55 35.58 -17.37 7.04
CA ALA A 55 36.53 -17.92 8.01
C ALA A 55 36.19 -17.54 9.45
N ASP A 56 35.52 -16.41 9.66
CA ASP A 56 35.07 -15.98 10.97
C ASP A 56 33.59 -16.37 11.19
N PRO A 57 33.26 -17.08 12.28
CA PRO A 57 31.87 -17.38 12.58
C PRO A 57 31.13 -16.07 12.87
N ILE A 58 30.18 -15.72 12.01
CA ILE A 58 29.27 -14.61 12.29
C ILE A 58 28.41 -15.02 13.50
N PRO A 59 28.52 -14.36 14.66
CA PRO A 59 27.76 -14.74 15.83
C PRO A 59 26.27 -14.52 15.54
N MET A 60 25.47 -15.58 15.74
CA MET A 60 24.03 -15.46 15.68
C MET A 60 23.57 -14.50 16.79
N PRO A 61 22.74 -13.48 16.47
CA PRO A 61 22.20 -12.58 17.49
C PRO A 61 21.45 -13.35 18.57
N THR A 62 21.62 -12.94 19.82
CA THR A 62 20.84 -13.45 20.95
C THR A 62 19.38 -13.01 20.86
N ASP A 63 18.47 -13.74 21.53
CA ASP A 63 17.05 -13.36 21.61
C ASP A 63 16.84 -11.92 22.09
N ARG A 64 17.71 -11.44 22.99
CA ARG A 64 17.66 -10.07 23.50
C ARG A 64 18.03 -9.04 22.43
N GLU A 65 19.05 -9.33 21.63
CA GLU A 65 19.47 -8.47 20.53
C GLU A 65 18.41 -8.46 19.42
N TRP A 66 17.81 -9.61 19.13
CA TRP A 66 16.67 -9.71 18.22
C TRP A 66 15.46 -8.92 18.71
N ALA A 67 15.07 -9.07 19.97
CA ALA A 67 13.98 -8.32 20.58
C ALA A 67 14.23 -6.80 20.53
N ALA A 68 15.49 -6.37 20.67
CA ALA A 68 15.85 -4.95 20.54
C ALA A 68 15.64 -4.42 19.12
N VAL A 69 15.93 -5.22 18.09
CA VAL A 69 15.65 -4.87 16.69
C VAL A 69 14.14 -4.79 16.45
N GLU A 70 13.39 -5.79 16.89
CA GLU A 70 11.93 -5.82 16.77
C GLU A 70 11.30 -4.60 17.44
N TRP A 71 11.72 -4.29 18.68
CA TRP A 71 11.24 -3.14 19.42
C TRP A 71 11.52 -1.83 18.69
N ARG A 72 12.71 -1.65 18.10
CA ARG A 72 13.05 -0.45 17.32
C ARG A 72 12.17 -0.30 16.08
N LEU A 73 11.84 -1.42 15.41
CA LEU A 73 10.95 -1.41 14.24
C LEU A 73 9.52 -1.02 14.64
N LEU A 74 8.98 -1.62 15.71
CA LEU A 74 7.64 -1.32 16.21
C LEU A 74 7.52 0.10 16.80
N ALA A 75 8.54 0.57 17.52
CA ALA A 75 8.54 1.93 18.07
C ALA A 75 8.53 3.00 16.96
N ARG A 76 9.23 2.74 15.84
CA ARG A 76 9.26 3.65 14.70
C ARG A 76 7.93 3.74 13.98
N THR A 77 7.20 2.64 13.83
CA THR A 77 5.86 2.69 13.23
C THR A 77 4.90 3.43 14.15
N ARG A 78 4.88 3.11 15.45
CA ARG A 78 3.97 3.73 16.43
C ARG A 78 4.15 5.24 16.54
N SER A 79 5.37 5.78 16.48
CA SER A 79 5.62 7.22 16.60
C SER A 79 5.05 8.02 15.43
N VAL A 80 5.09 7.48 14.21
CA VAL A 80 4.51 8.12 13.02
C VAL A 80 2.98 8.13 13.09
N PHE A 81 2.37 7.01 13.48
CA PHE A 81 0.92 6.92 13.65
C PHE A 81 0.44 7.83 14.80
N ALA A 82 1.15 7.83 15.93
CA ALA A 82 0.83 8.71 17.05
C ALA A 82 0.91 10.19 16.65
N GLY A 83 1.94 10.61 15.92
CA GLY A 83 2.08 11.99 15.44
C GLY A 83 0.95 12.40 14.48
N ARG A 84 0.51 11.50 13.59
CA ARG A 84 -0.64 11.76 12.71
C ARG A 84 -1.94 11.87 13.50
N LEU A 85 -2.19 10.95 14.45
CA LEU A 85 -3.41 10.96 15.26
C LEU A 85 -3.50 12.22 16.15
N VAL A 86 -2.39 12.61 16.79
CA VAL A 86 -2.35 13.84 17.60
C VAL A 86 -2.67 15.06 16.75
N ARG A 87 -2.11 15.16 15.53
CA ARG A 87 -2.40 16.26 14.60
C ARG A 87 -3.86 16.28 14.15
N THR A 88 -4.44 15.14 13.78
CA THR A 88 -5.84 15.08 13.35
C THR A 88 -6.80 15.42 14.49
N CYS A 89 -6.56 14.91 15.69
CA CYS A 89 -7.34 15.27 16.88
C CYS A 89 -7.22 16.76 17.22
N ALA A 90 -6.02 17.34 17.14
CA ALA A 90 -5.82 18.77 17.39
C ALA A 90 -6.57 19.65 16.38
N LEU A 91 -6.53 19.30 15.09
CA LEU A 91 -7.27 20.02 14.04
C LEU A 91 -8.79 19.88 14.24
N ALA A 92 -9.27 18.68 14.58
CA ALA A 92 -10.70 18.45 14.85
C ALA A 92 -11.18 19.26 16.07
N ALA A 93 -10.40 19.28 17.15
CA ALA A 93 -10.70 20.07 18.34
C ALA A 93 -10.74 21.58 18.01
N ALA A 94 -9.76 22.09 17.27
CA ALA A 94 -9.73 23.49 16.84
C ALA A 94 -10.95 23.85 15.97
N ALA A 95 -11.33 22.99 15.02
CA ALA A 95 -12.51 23.18 14.19
C ALA A 95 -13.80 23.20 15.03
N ALA A 96 -13.94 22.30 16.00
CA ALA A 96 -15.10 22.28 16.90
C ALA A 96 -15.21 23.56 17.74
N VAL A 97 -14.09 24.07 18.26
CA VAL A 97 -14.04 25.34 19.00
C VAL A 97 -14.43 26.52 18.10
N LEU A 98 -13.92 26.59 16.86
CA LEU A 98 -14.28 27.64 15.91
C LEU A 98 -15.75 27.60 15.53
N LEU A 99 -16.31 26.43 15.24
CA LEU A 99 -17.73 26.27 14.94
C LEU A 99 -18.61 26.68 16.12
N GLY A 100 -18.24 26.28 17.34
CA GLY A 100 -18.93 26.71 18.56
C GLY A 100 -18.89 28.23 18.76
N ALA A 101 -17.73 28.85 18.55
CA ALA A 101 -17.57 30.30 18.65
C ALA A 101 -18.35 31.05 17.57
N LEU A 102 -18.37 30.55 16.33
CA LEU A 102 -19.16 31.12 15.24
C LEU A 102 -20.67 30.99 15.50
N ALA A 103 -21.13 29.84 15.99
CA ALA A 103 -22.53 29.64 16.36
C ALA A 103 -22.95 30.58 17.49
N TRP A 104 -22.11 30.72 18.53
CA TRP A 104 -22.32 31.68 19.62
C TRP A 104 -22.40 33.12 19.09
N LEU A 105 -21.48 33.52 18.23
CA LEU A 105 -21.45 34.85 17.62
C LEU A 105 -22.67 35.11 16.74
N ALA A 106 -23.13 34.10 15.98
CA ALA A 106 -24.33 34.20 15.17
C ALA A 106 -25.58 34.49 16.00
N VAL A 107 -25.74 33.84 17.16
CA VAL A 107 -26.85 34.10 18.09
C VAL A 107 -26.84 35.54 18.61
N GLN A 108 -25.66 36.11 18.84
CA GLN A 108 -25.52 37.48 19.37
C GLN A 108 -25.75 38.56 18.31
N VAL A 109 -25.30 38.33 17.07
CA VAL A 109 -25.37 39.31 15.97
C VAL A 109 -26.72 39.28 15.25
N PHE A 110 -27.34 38.10 15.18
CA PHE A 110 -28.67 37.93 14.61
C PHE A 110 -29.68 37.62 15.72
N PRO A 111 -30.14 38.62 16.50
CA PRO A 111 -31.30 38.42 17.34
C PRO A 111 -32.44 37.98 16.42
N SER A 112 -33.03 36.83 16.71
CA SER A 112 -34.15 36.27 15.97
C SER A 112 -35.37 37.20 16.10
N GLY A 113 -35.38 38.28 15.33
CA GLY A 113 -36.57 39.03 14.94
C GLY A 113 -37.37 38.19 13.94
N GLY A 114 -37.75 36.98 14.35
CA GLY A 114 -38.66 36.15 13.60
C GLY A 114 -40.06 36.73 13.72
N SER A 115 -40.40 37.65 12.84
CA SER A 115 -41.79 37.90 12.48
C SER A 115 -42.39 36.56 12.08
N THR A 116 -43.35 36.06 12.84
CA THR A 116 -44.20 34.94 12.43
C THR A 116 -45.06 35.39 11.26
N GLU A 117 -44.52 35.31 10.06
CA GLU A 117 -45.35 35.28 8.85
C GLU A 117 -46.03 33.91 8.82
N SER A 118 -47.26 33.91 9.35
CA SER A 118 -48.24 32.84 9.22
C SER A 118 -48.39 32.50 7.73
N PRO A 119 -48.08 31.27 7.29
CA PRO A 119 -48.38 30.86 5.93
C PRO A 119 -49.90 30.86 5.76
N GLY A 120 -50.37 31.75 4.89
CA GLY A 120 -51.77 31.89 4.52
C GLY A 120 -52.42 30.55 4.19
N GLY A 121 -53.67 30.42 4.63
CA GLY A 121 -54.47 29.21 4.51
C GLY A 121 -54.55 28.70 3.09
N TYR A 122 -54.25 27.41 2.93
CA TYR A 122 -54.69 26.63 1.79
C TYR A 122 -56.15 26.25 2.04
N THR A 123 -57.06 26.66 1.15
CA THR A 123 -58.41 26.12 1.10
C THR A 123 -58.35 24.73 0.48
N ALA A 124 -58.88 23.75 1.20
CA ALA A 124 -59.07 22.40 0.68
C ALA A 124 -60.08 22.45 -0.48
N GLN A 125 -59.66 22.06 -1.68
CA GLN A 125 -60.56 21.76 -2.78
C GLN A 125 -60.72 20.25 -2.92
N SER A 126 -61.93 19.78 -2.62
CA SER A 126 -62.36 18.39 -2.78
C SER A 126 -62.44 18.03 -4.26
N GLY A 127 -61.49 17.24 -4.74
CA GLY A 127 -61.54 16.56 -6.04
C GLY A 127 -62.17 15.18 -5.88
N THR A 128 -63.34 15.03 -6.51
CA THR A 128 -64.18 13.83 -6.54
C THR A 128 -63.51 12.61 -7.17
N THR A 129 -63.81 11.44 -6.62
CA THR A 129 -63.48 10.10 -7.13
C THR A 129 -64.31 9.73 -8.37
N SER A 130 -63.65 9.18 -9.38
CA SER A 130 -64.18 8.23 -10.38
C SER A 130 -62.93 7.71 -11.11
N GLY A 131 -62.56 6.44 -11.15
CA GLY A 131 -63.32 5.19 -11.21
C GLY A 131 -62.73 4.40 -12.39
N GLY A 132 -62.22 3.17 -12.16
CA GLY A 132 -61.71 2.23 -13.19
C GLY A 132 -60.43 2.71 -13.91
N ASP A 133 -59.48 1.90 -14.36
CA ASP A 133 -59.48 0.48 -14.70
C ASP A 133 -58.06 -0.09 -14.52
N GLU A 134 -58.04 -1.39 -14.32
CA GLU A 134 -56.90 -2.25 -14.08
C GLU A 134 -56.29 -2.65 -15.43
N GLU A 135 -54.97 -2.49 -15.63
CA GLU A 135 -54.23 -3.37 -16.57
C GLU A 135 -52.73 -3.40 -16.24
N PRO A 136 -52.14 -4.59 -15.98
CA PRO A 136 -50.71 -4.73 -15.73
C PRO A 136 -50.00 -5.24 -16.99
N LEU A 137 -49.01 -4.49 -17.49
CA LEU A 137 -48.14 -4.98 -18.58
C LEU A 137 -46.66 -4.76 -18.25
N GLY A 138 -46.04 -5.86 -17.79
CA GLY A 138 -44.79 -6.41 -18.31
C GLY A 138 -43.54 -5.54 -18.30
N ILE A 139 -42.76 -5.60 -17.21
CA ILE A 139 -41.32 -5.28 -17.26
C ILE A 139 -40.57 -6.59 -17.48
N SER A 140 -40.12 -6.81 -18.72
CA SER A 140 -39.17 -7.87 -19.05
C SER A 140 -37.79 -7.53 -18.50
N VAL A 141 -37.28 -8.40 -17.63
CA VAL A 141 -35.90 -8.41 -17.18
C VAL A 141 -35.09 -9.18 -18.22
N GLU A 142 -34.23 -8.50 -18.97
CA GLU A 142 -33.25 -9.18 -19.83
C GLU A 142 -31.94 -9.38 -19.07
N HIS A 143 -31.65 -10.66 -18.87
CA HIS A 143 -30.44 -11.23 -18.30
C HIS A 143 -29.21 -10.85 -19.12
N GLY A 144 -28.11 -10.59 -18.42
CA GLY A 144 -26.81 -10.40 -19.03
C GLY A 144 -26.26 -11.68 -19.67
N GLU A 145 -25.49 -11.50 -20.73
CA GLU A 145 -24.54 -12.49 -21.22
C GLU A 145 -23.17 -11.82 -21.35
N ARG A 146 -22.23 -12.26 -20.51
CA ARG A 146 -20.80 -12.20 -20.77
C ARG A 146 -20.47 -13.42 -21.62
N PHE A 147 -19.89 -13.21 -22.80
CA PHE A 147 -18.79 -13.99 -23.34
C PHE A 147 -17.96 -13.07 -24.24
#